data_AF-A0AAU6X3R3-F1
#
_entry.id   AF-A0AAU6X3R3-F1
#
_cell.length_a   1.000
_cell.length_b   1.000
_cell.length_c   1.000
_cell.angle_alpha   90.00
_cell.angle_beta   90.00
_cell.angle_gamma   90.00
#
_symmetry.space_group_name_H-M   'P 1'
#
loop_
_entity.id
_entity.type
_entity.pdbx_description
1 polymer ?
#
loop_
_entity_poly.entity_id
_entity_poly.type
_entity_poly.pdbx_seq_one_letter_code
_entity_poly.pdbx_strand_id
1 'polypeptide(L)'
;MILKNIMILVIITNCWRGSVDSWKRLVINDEVSVEFPKLPVRKEFEDKEMYFYKSLKYAIMVGISKTHFIDYRSKQNIYDKTKVVDLFLDDVVKGKISSGNYTSISVKTLKLGKYIGREVTYSSSTKGINYNQKRFAVFFVINDNLYAFEFWNLQNTENAIDKAHFYNSILIKS
;
A
#
# COMPACT_ATOMS: atom_id res chain seq x y z
N MET A 1 13.61 -63.03 -23.24
CA MET A 1 14.96 -63.01 -22.66
C MET A 1 15.85 -62.26 -23.64
N ILE A 2 16.45 -61.10 -23.40
CA ILE A 2 16.87 -60.39 -22.19
C ILE A 2 16.81 -58.89 -22.54
N LEU A 3 16.32 -58.07 -21.60
CA LEU A 3 16.39 -56.61 -21.64
C LEU A 3 17.81 -56.12 -21.94
N LYS A 4 17.95 -55.12 -22.81
CA LYS A 4 19.11 -54.21 -22.76
C LYS A 4 18.66 -52.77 -23.03
N ASN A 5 18.02 -52.20 -22.01
CA ASN A 5 18.07 -50.76 -21.76
C ASN A 5 19.52 -50.36 -21.48
N ILE A 6 19.97 -49.20 -21.97
CA ILE A 6 20.96 -48.26 -21.41
C ILE A 6 21.03 -47.10 -22.42
N MET A 7 20.94 -45.81 -22.13
CA MET A 7 20.60 -45.02 -20.95
C MET A 7 20.71 -43.56 -21.45
N ILE A 8 19.59 -42.93 -21.84
CA ILE A 8 19.59 -41.46 -22.02
C ILE A 8 19.46 -40.87 -20.62
N LEU A 9 20.60 -40.44 -20.09
CA LEU A 9 20.67 -39.67 -18.85
C LEU A 9 20.07 -38.28 -19.12
N VAL A 10 18.75 -38.16 -19.00
CA VAL A 10 18.11 -36.84 -18.88
C VAL A 10 18.42 -36.35 -17.47
N ILE A 11 19.45 -35.52 -17.35
CA ILE A 11 19.65 -34.70 -16.15
C ILE A 11 18.53 -33.67 -16.16
N ILE A 12 17.37 -34.06 -15.61
CA ILE A 12 16.38 -33.10 -15.13
C ILE A 12 17.03 -32.52 -13.87
N THR A 13 17.83 -31.47 -14.05
CA THR A 13 18.12 -30.58 -12.94
C THR A 13 16.76 -30.07 -12.51
N ASN A 14 16.27 -30.61 -11.40
CA ASN A 14 15.20 -30.02 -10.63
C ASN A 14 15.64 -28.58 -10.37
N CYS A 15 15.17 -27.65 -11.21
CA CYS A 15 14.98 -26.26 -10.82
C CYS A 15 13.94 -26.33 -9.71
N TRP A 16 14.41 -26.66 -8.51
CA TRP A 16 13.73 -26.40 -7.27
C TRP A 16 13.76 -24.89 -7.14
N ARG A 17 12.90 -24.23 -7.93
CA ARG A 17 12.48 -22.87 -7.66
C ARG A 17 11.81 -22.99 -6.31
N GLY A 18 12.52 -22.62 -5.25
CA GLY A 18 11.92 -22.32 -3.97
C GLY A 18 10.68 -21.48 -4.27
N SER A 19 9.56 -21.80 -3.63
CA SER A 19 8.36 -21.00 -3.75
C SER A 19 8.71 -19.56 -3.39
N VAL A 20 8.96 -18.74 -4.40
CA VAL A 20 8.93 -17.29 -4.25
C VAL A 20 7.53 -17.05 -3.74
N ASP A 21 7.40 -16.52 -2.52
CA ASP A 21 6.12 -16.08 -1.98
C ASP A 21 5.49 -15.18 -3.06
N SER A 22 4.60 -15.76 -3.86
CA SER A 22 4.08 -15.09 -5.03
C SER A 22 3.06 -14.11 -4.49
N TRP A 23 3.39 -12.84 -4.56
CA TRP A 23 2.47 -11.77 -4.21
C TRP A 23 1.14 -12.00 -4.93
N LYS A 24 0.04 -11.91 -4.17
CA LYS A 24 -1.31 -12.16 -4.64
C LYS A 24 -2.01 -10.83 -4.85
N ARG A 25 -2.63 -10.67 -6.01
CA ARG A 25 -3.45 -9.50 -6.31
C ARG A 25 -4.77 -9.56 -5.58
N LEU A 26 -5.03 -8.53 -4.79
CA LEU A 26 -6.34 -8.24 -4.24
C LEU A 26 -7.02 -7.22 -5.15
N VAL A 27 -8.18 -7.60 -5.68
CA VAL A 27 -9.11 -6.67 -6.31
C VAL A 27 -9.96 -6.07 -5.19
N ILE A 28 -9.74 -4.80 -4.89
CA ILE A 28 -10.48 -4.09 -3.84
C ILE A 28 -11.89 -3.75 -4.34
N ASN A 29 -11.98 -3.30 -5.59
CA ASN A 29 -13.21 -3.11 -6.33
C ASN A 29 -12.88 -3.09 -7.84
N ASP A 30 -13.86 -2.72 -8.67
CA ASP A 30 -13.71 -2.69 -10.11
C ASP A 30 -12.60 -1.74 -10.60
N GLU A 31 -12.22 -0.75 -9.79
CA GLU A 31 -11.25 0.28 -10.14
C GLU A 31 -9.88 0.06 -9.53
N VAL A 32 -9.82 -0.36 -8.27
CA VAL A 32 -8.57 -0.43 -7.50
C VAL A 32 -8.18 -1.87 -7.24
N SER A 33 -6.94 -2.20 -7.57
CA SER A 33 -6.31 -3.45 -7.15
C SER A 33 -4.86 -3.22 -6.72
N VAL A 34 -4.36 -4.08 -5.85
CA VAL A 34 -3.00 -4.00 -5.32
C VAL A 34 -2.55 -5.38 -4.85
N GLU A 35 -1.26 -5.64 -4.85
CA GLU A 35 -0.72 -6.93 -4.44
C GLU A 35 -0.31 -6.96 -2.97
N PHE A 36 -0.46 -8.12 -2.37
CA PHE A 36 0.03 -8.43 -1.03
C PHE A 36 0.85 -9.73 -1.04
N PRO A 37 1.83 -9.92 -0.14
CA PRO A 37 2.60 -11.15 -0.07
C PRO A 37 1.73 -12.40 0.18
N LYS A 38 0.64 -12.23 0.94
CA LYS A 38 -0.45 -13.20 1.09
C LYS A 38 -1.76 -12.44 1.22
N LEU A 39 -2.89 -13.16 1.13
CA LEU A 39 -4.20 -12.53 1.32
C LEU A 39 -4.26 -11.77 2.65
N PRO A 40 -4.58 -10.46 2.63
CA PRO A 40 -4.64 -9.65 3.84
C PRO A 40 -5.90 -9.96 4.66
N VAL A 41 -5.87 -9.59 5.93
CA VAL A 41 -7.07 -9.59 6.77
C VAL A 41 -7.90 -8.36 6.42
N ARG A 42 -9.19 -8.56 6.14
CA ARG A 42 -10.16 -7.48 5.91
C ARG A 42 -10.85 -7.10 7.22
N LYS A 43 -11.02 -5.80 7.45
CA LYS A 43 -11.83 -5.23 8.53
C LYS A 43 -12.72 -4.14 7.96
N GLU A 44 -13.98 -4.12 8.37
CA GLU A 44 -14.94 -3.09 8.00
C GLU A 44 -15.45 -2.39 9.25
N PHE A 45 -15.65 -1.08 9.16
CA PHE A 45 -16.21 -0.23 10.20
C PHE A 45 -17.08 0.81 9.50
N GLU A 46 -18.41 0.76 9.60
CA GLU A 46 -19.33 1.75 9.00
C GLU A 46 -18.88 2.32 7.63
N ASP A 47 -18.26 3.50 7.63
CA ASP A 47 -17.77 4.26 6.46
C ASP A 47 -16.34 3.90 6.02
N LYS A 48 -15.71 2.90 6.64
CA LYS A 48 -14.29 2.56 6.47
C LYS A 48 -14.08 1.08 6.23
N GLU A 49 -13.06 0.81 5.45
CA GLU A 49 -12.62 -0.53 5.13
C GLU A 49 -11.10 -0.58 5.16
N MET A 50 -10.55 -1.69 5.66
CA MET A 50 -9.11 -1.87 5.81
C MET A 50 -8.69 -3.28 5.43
N TYR A 51 -7.62 -3.35 4.65
CA TYR A 51 -6.89 -4.57 4.36
C TYR A 51 -5.53 -4.49 5.02
N PHE A 52 -5.18 -5.50 5.83
CA PHE A 52 -3.96 -5.49 6.62
C PHE A 52 -3.18 -6.78 6.47
N TYR A 53 -1.88 -6.63 6.21
CA TYR A 53 -0.90 -7.71 6.23
C TYR A 53 0.26 -7.33 7.15
N LYS A 54 0.77 -8.31 7.91
CA LYS A 54 1.94 -8.15 8.76
C LYS A 54 2.87 -9.35 8.65
N SER A 55 4.15 -9.06 8.50
CA SER A 55 5.27 -9.99 8.65
C SER A 55 6.11 -9.60 9.88
N LEU A 56 7.25 -10.27 10.07
CA LEU A 56 8.24 -9.86 11.06
C LEU A 56 9.02 -8.61 10.64
N LYS A 57 9.09 -8.32 9.34
CA LYS A 57 9.93 -7.25 8.77
C LYS A 57 9.16 -5.97 8.47
N TYR A 58 7.91 -6.12 8.03
CA TYR A 58 7.08 -5.00 7.62
C TYR A 58 5.59 -5.28 7.80
N ALA A 59 4.78 -4.22 7.74
CA ALA A 59 3.34 -4.30 7.60
C ALA A 59 2.89 -3.51 6.37
N ILE A 60 1.82 -3.98 5.74
CA ILE A 60 1.13 -3.34 4.63
C ILE A 60 -0.30 -3.09 5.05
N MET A 61 -0.80 -1.89 4.79
CA MET A 61 -2.19 -1.53 5.06
C MET A 61 -2.78 -0.79 3.87
N VAL A 62 -4.02 -1.12 3.53
CA VAL A 62 -4.82 -0.33 2.59
C VAL A 62 -6.10 0.06 3.30
N GLY A 63 -6.22 1.34 3.62
CA GLY A 63 -7.41 1.92 4.22
C GLY A 63 -8.25 2.63 3.18
N ILE A 64 -9.56 2.54 3.31
CA ILE A 64 -10.55 3.20 2.46
C ILE A 64 -11.50 3.93 3.40
N SER A 65 -11.68 5.23 3.19
CA SER A 65 -12.73 6.02 3.85
C SER A 65 -13.74 6.42 2.78
N LYS A 66 -14.93 5.86 2.90
CA LYS A 66 -16.12 6.21 2.12
C LYS A 66 -16.63 7.56 2.63
N THR A 67 -17.31 8.31 1.76
CA THR A 67 -18.03 9.58 2.03
C THR A 67 -17.24 10.79 2.53
N HIS A 68 -16.07 10.63 3.15
CA HIS A 68 -15.31 11.74 3.74
C HIS A 68 -15.00 12.85 2.72
N PHE A 69 -14.61 12.48 1.50
CA PHE A 69 -14.38 13.45 0.44
C PHE A 69 -15.67 14.09 -0.09
N ILE A 70 -16.78 13.35 -0.12
CA ILE A 70 -18.10 13.88 -0.51
C ILE A 70 -18.51 14.99 0.47
N ASP A 71 -18.39 14.74 1.77
CA ASP A 71 -18.72 15.70 2.83
C ASP A 71 -17.78 16.90 2.84
N TYR A 72 -16.50 16.68 2.51
CA TYR A 72 -15.55 17.79 2.35
C TYR A 72 -15.93 18.64 1.16
N ARG A 73 -16.15 18.02 -0.01
CA ARG A 73 -16.47 18.71 -1.26
C ARG A 73 -17.77 19.50 -1.16
N SER A 74 -18.80 18.99 -0.51
CA SER A 74 -20.08 19.69 -0.35
C SER A 74 -19.96 21.00 0.46
N LYS A 75 -18.91 21.11 1.30
CA LYS A 75 -18.60 22.31 2.08
C LYS A 75 -17.70 23.30 1.33
N GLN A 76 -17.09 22.88 0.23
CA GLN A 76 -16.21 23.76 -0.57
C GLN A 76 -17.02 24.50 -1.62
N ASN A 77 -16.90 25.83 -1.67
CA ASN A 77 -17.44 26.65 -2.75
C ASN A 77 -16.47 26.72 -3.94
N ILE A 78 -15.99 25.56 -4.40
CA ILE A 78 -14.98 25.43 -5.46
C ILE A 78 -15.50 24.51 -6.56
N TYR A 79 -15.61 25.04 -7.77
CA TYR A 79 -16.12 24.29 -8.94
C TYR A 79 -15.12 23.29 -9.52
N ASP A 80 -13.82 23.60 -9.43
CA ASP A 80 -12.76 22.74 -9.95
C ASP A 80 -12.52 21.55 -9.00
N LYS A 81 -13.02 20.38 -9.40
CA LYS A 81 -12.86 19.13 -8.64
C LYS A 81 -11.39 18.82 -8.33
N THR A 82 -10.46 19.15 -9.23
CA THR A 82 -9.03 18.86 -9.05
C THR A 82 -8.46 19.69 -7.90
N LYS A 83 -8.83 20.97 -7.81
CA LYS A 83 -8.42 21.84 -6.69
C LYS A 83 -9.02 21.38 -5.36
N VAL A 84 -10.27 20.92 -5.36
CA VAL A 84 -10.91 20.38 -4.14
C VAL A 84 -10.19 19.11 -3.67
N VAL A 85 -9.83 18.21 -4.60
CA VAL A 85 -9.04 17.01 -4.28
C VAL A 85 -7.67 17.40 -3.70
N ASP A 86 -7.01 18.39 -4.30
CA ASP A 86 -5.69 18.83 -3.86
C ASP A 86 -5.71 19.38 -2.42
N LEU A 87 -6.65 20.27 -2.12
CA LEU A 87 -6.86 20.81 -0.77
C LEU A 87 -7.25 19.73 0.24
N PHE A 88 -8.14 18.82 -0.15
CA PHE A 88 -8.56 17.72 0.71
C PHE A 88 -7.37 16.82 1.07
N LEU A 89 -6.51 16.48 0.11
CA LEU A 89 -5.34 15.66 0.36
C LEU A 89 -4.33 16.37 1.27
N ASP A 90 -4.18 17.70 1.16
CA ASP A 90 -3.35 18.48 2.09
C ASP A 90 -3.90 18.43 3.52
N ASP A 91 -5.22 18.54 3.69
CA ASP A 91 -5.87 18.42 5.00
C ASP A 91 -5.75 17.01 5.59
N VAL A 92 -5.87 15.96 4.76
CA VAL A 92 -5.64 14.56 5.16
C VAL A 92 -4.20 14.37 5.65
N VAL A 93 -3.22 14.87 4.90
CA VAL A 93 -1.81 14.77 5.28
C VAL A 93 -1.53 15.54 6.57
N LYS A 94 -2.05 16.76 6.69
CA LYS A 94 -1.94 17.59 7.90
C LYS A 94 -2.54 16.89 9.11
N GLY A 95 -3.75 16.34 8.98
CA GLY A 95 -4.43 15.57 10.02
C GLY A 95 -3.66 14.32 10.42
N LYS A 96 -3.09 13.60 9.45
CA LYS A 96 -2.22 12.45 9.76
C LYS A 96 -1.00 12.90 10.55
N ILE A 97 -0.27 13.92 10.09
CA ILE A 97 0.94 14.40 10.76
C ILE A 97 0.64 14.91 12.18
N SER A 98 -0.44 15.67 12.38
CA SER A 98 -0.79 16.24 13.68
C SER A 98 -1.28 15.20 14.69
N SER A 99 -1.79 14.06 14.23
CA SER A 99 -2.33 12.99 15.09
C SER A 99 -1.28 12.17 15.83
N GLY A 100 0.02 12.30 15.51
CA GLY A 100 1.06 11.47 16.10
C GLY A 100 2.38 12.19 16.35
N ASN A 101 3.19 11.61 17.23
CA ASN A 101 4.55 12.08 17.52
C ASN A 101 5.51 11.54 16.45
N TYR A 102 5.43 12.09 15.25
CA TYR A 102 6.26 11.67 14.11
C TYR A 102 7.49 12.57 13.93
N THR A 103 8.57 11.97 13.44
CA THR A 103 9.81 12.67 13.08
C THR A 103 10.16 12.42 11.61
N SER A 104 11.14 13.17 11.07
CA SER A 104 11.63 13.00 9.70
C SER A 104 10.52 13.00 8.64
N ILE A 105 9.55 13.90 8.81
CA ILE A 105 8.39 14.00 7.93
C ILE A 105 8.81 14.60 6.59
N SER A 106 8.47 13.92 5.51
CA SER A 106 8.59 14.41 4.14
C SER A 106 7.29 14.18 3.42
N VAL A 107 6.78 15.21 2.76
CA VAL A 107 5.56 15.17 1.96
C VAL A 107 5.93 15.52 0.53
N LYS A 108 5.42 14.76 -0.43
CA LYS A 108 5.50 15.13 -1.85
C LYS A 108 4.21 14.81 -2.57
N THR A 109 3.92 15.59 -3.61
CA THR A 109 2.86 15.28 -4.55
C THR A 109 3.33 14.20 -5.50
N LEU A 110 2.44 13.26 -5.83
CA LEU A 110 2.67 12.28 -6.89
C LEU A 110 1.47 12.20 -7.84
N LYS A 111 1.68 11.57 -8.99
CA LYS A 111 0.63 11.26 -9.94
C LYS A 111 0.67 9.79 -10.30
N LEU A 112 -0.50 9.16 -10.38
CA LEU A 112 -0.69 7.80 -10.88
C LEU A 112 -1.80 7.84 -11.93
N GLY A 113 -1.41 7.78 -13.20
CA GLY A 113 -2.33 8.09 -14.30
C GLY A 113 -2.91 9.50 -14.16
N LYS A 114 -4.25 9.61 -14.16
CA LYS A 114 -4.98 10.87 -13.99
C LYS A 114 -5.14 11.33 -12.53
N TYR A 115 -4.77 10.50 -11.56
CA TYR A 115 -5.02 10.76 -10.15
C TYR A 115 -3.82 11.49 -9.52
N ILE A 116 -4.11 12.59 -8.83
CA ILE A 116 -3.16 13.29 -7.97
C ILE A 116 -3.20 12.65 -6.58
N GLY A 117 -2.03 12.45 -5.99
CA GLY A 117 -1.89 11.89 -4.65
C GLY A 117 -0.86 12.63 -3.80
N ARG A 118 -0.77 12.23 -2.54
CA ARG A 118 0.26 12.68 -1.59
C ARG A 118 1.02 11.48 -1.05
N GLU A 119 2.34 11.50 -1.13
CA GLU A 119 3.20 10.56 -0.42
C GLU A 119 3.72 11.24 0.83
N VAL A 120 3.58 10.57 1.96
CA VAL A 120 4.13 10.98 3.24
C VAL A 120 5.12 9.91 3.69
N THR A 121 6.37 10.29 3.87
CA THR A 121 7.37 9.50 4.59
C THR A 121 7.53 10.08 5.98
N TYR A 122 7.51 9.23 7.00
CA TYR A 122 7.63 9.67 8.38
C TYR A 122 8.19 8.55 9.26
N SER A 123 8.76 8.93 10.38
CA SER A 123 9.31 8.03 11.39
C SER A 123 8.43 8.06 12.63
N SER A 124 8.11 6.90 13.20
CA SER A 124 7.41 6.82 14.49
C SER A 124 8.25 6.08 15.52
N SER A 125 8.33 6.62 16.74
CA SER A 125 8.79 5.87 17.90
C SER A 125 7.62 5.05 18.45
N THR A 126 7.85 3.77 18.72
CA THR A 126 6.87 2.90 19.40
C THR A 126 7.42 2.58 20.78
N LYS A 127 6.59 2.70 21.82
CA LYS A 127 7.01 2.38 23.19
C LYS A 127 7.53 0.94 23.26
N GLY A 128 8.73 0.76 23.80
CA GLY A 128 9.41 -0.54 23.87
C GLY A 128 10.23 -0.92 22.62
N ILE A 129 10.32 -0.03 21.63
CA ILE A 129 11.20 -0.19 20.45
C ILE A 129 12.25 0.93 20.46
N ASN A 130 13.53 0.56 20.52
CA ASN A 130 14.66 1.51 20.64
C ASN A 130 15.07 2.16 19.32
N TYR A 131 14.28 2.03 18.26
CA TYR A 131 14.55 2.64 16.97
C TYR A 131 13.27 3.21 16.36
N ASN A 132 13.45 4.20 15.49
CA ASN A 132 12.36 4.83 14.77
C ASN A 132 11.96 3.96 13.58
N GLN A 133 10.68 3.59 13.53
CA GLN A 133 10.13 2.84 12.41
C GLN A 133 9.80 3.80 11.28
N LYS A 134 10.49 3.64 10.14
CA LYS A 134 10.20 4.40 8.93
C LYS A 134 8.93 3.85 8.27
N ARG A 135 7.96 4.73 8.07
CA ARG A 135 6.65 4.46 7.48
C ARG A 135 6.46 5.32 6.24
N PHE A 136 5.71 4.76 5.31
CA PHE A 136 5.35 5.37 4.04
C PHE A 136 3.84 5.29 3.91
N ALA A 137 3.22 6.36 3.45
CA ALA A 137 1.79 6.40 3.17
C ALA A 137 1.56 7.14 1.86
N VAL A 138 0.72 6.59 1.00
CA VAL A 138 0.28 7.23 -0.25
C VAL A 138 -1.22 7.40 -0.19
N PHE A 139 -1.69 8.63 -0.41
CA PHE A 139 -3.10 8.99 -0.40
C PHE A 139 -3.60 9.34 -1.79
N PHE A 140 -4.77 8.84 -2.16
CA PHE A 140 -5.48 9.21 -3.38
C PHE A 140 -6.96 9.38 -3.11
N VAL A 141 -7.61 10.26 -3.89
CA VAL A 141 -9.08 10.28 -4.00
C VAL A 141 -9.47 9.59 -5.30
N ILE A 142 -10.22 8.50 -5.20
CA ILE A 142 -10.67 7.68 -6.34
C ILE A 142 -12.17 7.44 -6.16
N ASN A 143 -12.97 7.85 -7.15
CA ASN A 143 -14.43 7.85 -7.08
C ASN A 143 -15.00 8.35 -5.76
N ASP A 144 -14.54 9.53 -5.36
CA ASP A 144 -14.96 10.23 -4.15
C ASP A 144 -14.71 9.47 -2.83
N ASN A 145 -13.86 8.43 -2.86
CA ASN A 145 -13.36 7.74 -1.68
C ASN A 145 -11.88 8.08 -1.46
N LEU A 146 -11.48 8.20 -0.20
CA LEU A 146 -10.07 8.34 0.18
C LEU A 146 -9.45 6.96 0.31
N TYR A 147 -8.38 6.71 -0.43
CA TYR A 147 -7.53 5.52 -0.30
C TYR A 147 -6.22 5.90 0.36
N ALA A 148 -5.79 5.10 1.33
CA ALA A 148 -4.52 5.20 2.03
C ALA A 148 -3.73 3.90 1.87
N PHE A 149 -2.64 3.92 1.12
CA PHE A 149 -1.73 2.79 0.93
C PHE A 149 -0.49 2.97 1.80
N GLU A 150 -0.36 2.17 2.85
CA GLU A 150 0.72 2.32 3.82
C GLU A 150 1.65 1.11 3.86
N PHE A 151 2.95 1.40 3.98
CA PHE A 151 4.00 0.43 4.19
C PHE A 151 4.82 0.82 5.42
N TRP A 152 4.88 -0.04 6.42
CA TRP A 152 5.56 0.22 7.68
C TRP A 152 6.73 -0.73 7.84
N ASN A 153 7.94 -0.19 8.01
CA ASN A 153 9.07 -1.02 8.43
C ASN A 153 8.96 -1.34 9.92
N LEU A 154 8.99 -2.64 10.24
CA LEU A 154 8.94 -3.16 11.60
C LEU A 154 10.34 -3.55 12.11
N GLN A 155 11.37 -3.11 11.40
CA GLN A 155 12.79 -3.29 11.68
C GLN A 155 13.51 -1.98 11.37
N ASN A 156 14.75 -1.83 11.87
CA ASN A 156 15.56 -0.64 11.62
C ASN A 156 15.98 -0.52 10.14
N THR A 157 16.04 -1.65 9.43
CA THR A 157 16.37 -1.69 8.00
C THR A 157 15.11 -1.52 7.16
N GLU A 158 15.18 -0.64 6.16
CA GLU A 158 14.12 -0.45 5.19
C GLU A 158 13.99 -1.66 4.25
N ASN A 159 12.78 -2.20 4.09
CA ASN A 159 12.47 -3.26 3.13
C ASN A 159 12.18 -2.64 1.76
N ALA A 160 13.20 -2.07 1.13
CA ALA A 160 13.06 -1.27 -0.09
C ALA A 160 12.43 -2.05 -1.27
N ILE A 161 12.78 -3.33 -1.43
CA ILE A 161 12.28 -4.19 -2.51
C ILE A 161 10.78 -4.46 -2.33
N ASP A 162 10.36 -4.95 -1.17
CA ASP A 162 8.94 -5.21 -0.87
C ASP A 162 8.10 -3.93 -0.91
N LYS A 163 8.65 -2.83 -0.41
CA LYS A 163 8.00 -1.51 -0.46
C LYS A 163 7.77 -1.07 -1.91
N ALA A 164 8.82 -1.13 -2.75
CA ALA A 164 8.73 -0.75 -4.15
C ALA A 164 7.75 -1.66 -4.90
N HIS A 165 7.79 -2.96 -4.65
CA HIS A 165 6.86 -3.92 -5.24
C HIS A 165 5.41 -3.59 -4.85
N PHE A 166 5.11 -3.37 -3.56
CA PHE A 166 3.78 -2.98 -3.10
C PHE A 166 3.26 -1.74 -3.82
N TYR A 167 4.01 -0.63 -3.82
CA TYR A 167 3.55 0.61 -4.44
C TYR A 167 3.43 0.51 -5.97
N ASN A 168 4.34 -0.21 -6.63
CA ASN A 168 4.28 -0.43 -8.07
C ASN A 168 3.14 -1.37 -8.48
N SER A 169 2.63 -2.18 -7.55
CA SER A 169 1.50 -3.08 -7.81
C SER A 169 0.13 -2.39 -7.75
N ILE A 170 0.07 -1.12 -7.30
CA ILE A 170 -1.18 -0.35 -7.24
C ILE A 170 -1.64 -0.07 -8.66
N LEU A 171 -2.80 -0.62 -9.01
CA LEU A 171 -3.48 -0.38 -10.28
C LEU A 171 -4.81 0.33 -10.01
N ILE A 172 -5.00 1.46 -10.68
CA ILE A 172 -6.25 2.20 -10.71
C ILE A 172 -6.74 2.22 -12.16
N LYS A 173 -7.85 1.56 -12.44
CA LYS A 173 -8.47 1.60 -13.78
C LYS A 173 -8.97 3.01 -14.06
N SER A 174 -8.72 3.45 -15.29
CA SER A 174 -9.01 4.81 -15.78
C SER A 174 -10.40 4.92 -16.36
#